data_AF-A0AAU8RFV7-F1
#
_entry.id   AF-A0AAU8RFV7-F1
#
_cell.length_a   1.000
_cell.length_b   1.000
_cell.length_c   1.000
_cell.angle_alpha   90.00
_cell.angle_beta   90.00
_cell.angle_gamma   90.00
#
_symmetry.space_group_name_H-M   'P 1'
#
loop_
_entity.id
_entity.type
_entity.pdbx_description
1 polymer ?
#
loop_
_entity_poly.entity_id
_entity_poly.type
_entity_poly.pdbx_seq_one_letter_code
_entity_poly.pdbx_strand_id
1 'polypeptide(L)' 'MKIKQIIYFILIIMGALIMGYGPRFIVKEYALAIGVVFIMFGAYKTSTSWKEPEEKSKEL' A
#
# COMPACT_ATOMS: atom_id res chain seq x y z
N MET A 1 -2.55 -8.89 -14.46
CA MET A 1 -3.37 -8.94 -13.22
C MET A 1 -2.53 -9.18 -11.96
N LYS A 2 -1.73 -10.26 -11.86
CA LYS A 2 -0.97 -10.61 -10.64
C LYS A 2 0.13 -9.62 -10.23
N ILE A 3 0.84 -9.02 -11.19
CA ILE A 3 1.96 -8.09 -10.92
C ILE A 3 1.53 -6.79 -10.24
N LYS A 4 0.34 -6.24 -10.57
CA LYS A 4 -0.16 -5.00 -9.94
C LYS A 4 -0.51 -5.22 -8.47
N GLN A 5 -1.17 -6.34 -8.15
CA GLN A 5 -1.47 -6.73 -6.76
C GLN A 5 -0.19 -6.98 -5.94
N ILE A 6 0.82 -7.62 -6.52
CA ILE A 6 2.11 -7.84 -5.85
C ILE A 6 2.76 -6.51 -5.48
N ILE A 7 2.73 -5.51 -6.37
CA ILE A 7 3.27 -4.17 -6.09
C ILE A 7 2.56 -3.52 -4.89
N TYR A 8 1.22 -3.60 -4.82
CA TYR A 8 0.47 -3.04 -3.70
C TYR A 8 0.73 -3.79 -2.39
N PHE A 9 0.94 -5.10 -2.46
CA PHE A 9 1.30 -5.92 -1.31
C PHE A 9 2.70 -5.57 -0.76
N ILE A 10 3.68 -5.33 -1.65
CA ILE A 10 5.01 -4.85 -1.27
C ILE A 10 4.91 -3.49 -0.55
N LEU A 11 4.01 -2.62 -1.00
CA LEU A 11 3.74 -1.31 -0.41
C LEU A 11 3.23 -1.42 1.05
N ILE A 12 2.34 -2.39 1.31
CA ILE A 12 1.85 -2.70 2.66
C ILE A 12 2.98 -3.24 3.54
N ILE A 13 3.79 -4.17 3.02
CA ILE A 13 4.93 -4.74 3.75
C ILE A 13 5.95 -3.65 4.09
N MET A 14 6.24 -2.73 3.16
CA MET A 14 7.11 -1.58 3.42
C MET A 14 6.56 -0.70 4.55
N GLY A 15 5.27 -0.39 4.54
CA GLY A 15 4.65 0.39 5.62
C GLY A 15 4.76 -0.28 6.99
N ALA A 16 4.57 -1.61 7.05
CA ALA A 16 4.74 -2.39 8.27
C ALA A 16 6.20 -2.43 8.74
N LEU A 17 7.17 -2.57 7.82
CA LEU A 17 8.59 -2.50 8.15
C LEU A 17 9.00 -1.12 8.67
N ILE A 18 8.45 -0.05 8.10
CA ILE A 18 8.70 1.33 8.56
C ILE A 18 8.12 1.52 9.97
N MET A 19 6.93 0.99 10.28
CA MET A 19 6.41 1.03 11.65
C MET A 19 7.29 0.26 12.65
N GLY A 20 7.75 -0.93 12.27
CA GLY A 20 8.51 -1.80 13.18
C GLY A 20 9.97 -1.38 13.37
N TYR A 21 10.63 -0.97 12.30
CA TYR A 21 12.08 -0.67 12.28
C TYR A 21 12.41 0.80 12.05
N GLY A 22 11.49 1.60 11.50
CA GLY A 22 11.67 3.04 11.29
C GLY A 22 11.98 3.84 12.56
N PRO A 23 11.48 3.49 13.76
CA PRO A 23 11.85 4.18 15.00
C PRO A 23 13.35 4.13 15.34
N ARG A 24 14.15 3.25 14.70
CA ARG A 24 15.63 3.27 14.85
C ARG A 24 16.30 4.39 14.06
N PHE A 25 15.64 4.95 13.05
CA PHE A 25 16.22 5.94 12.13
C PHE A 25 15.52 7.30 12.20
N ILE A 26 14.25 7.32 12.61
CA ILE A 26 13.39 8.51 12.66
C ILE A 26 12.62 8.50 13.99
N VAL A 27 12.19 9.69 14.43
CA VAL A 27 11.26 9.85 15.57
C VAL A 27 10.04 8.94 15.40
N LYS A 28 9.71 8.22 16.48
CA LYS A 28 8.72 7.14 16.51
C LYS A 28 7.37 7.55 15.94
N GLU A 29 6.90 8.75 16.27
CA GLU A 29 5.62 9.30 15.81
C GLU A 29 5.58 9.44 14.29
N TYR A 30 6.67 9.92 13.67
CA TYR A 30 6.75 10.02 12.21
C TYR A 30 6.85 8.63 11.55
N ALA A 31 7.61 7.70 12.13
CA ALA A 31 7.69 6.33 11.62
C ALA A 31 6.32 5.63 11.63
N LEU A 32 5.55 5.80 12.71
CA LEU A 32 4.18 5.30 12.80
C LEU A 32 3.27 5.98 11.78
N ALA A 33 3.27 7.31 11.69
CA ALA A 33 2.42 8.04 10.76
C ALA A 33 2.69 7.66 9.29
N ILE A 34 3.96 7.63 8.89
CA ILE A 34 4.38 7.24 7.53
C ILE A 34 3.96 5.79 7.24
N GLY A 35 4.15 4.89 8.21
CA GLY A 35 3.74 3.50 8.07
C GLY A 35 2.22 3.33 7.90
N VAL A 36 1.40 4.07 8.66
CA VAL A 36 -0.07 4.05 8.51
C VAL A 36 -0.45 4.50 7.10
N VAL A 37 0.13 5.61 6.62
CA VAL A 37 -0.18 6.15 5.29
C VAL A 37 0.18 5.15 4.19
N PHE A 38 1.34 4.50 4.27
CA PHE A 38 1.75 3.47 3.31
C PHE A 38 0.82 2.26 3.32
N ILE A 39 0.45 1.76 4.50
CA ILE A 39 -0.48 0.62 4.63
C ILE A 39 -1.86 1.00 4.09
N MET A 40 -2.39 2.16 4.47
CA MET A 40 -3.71 2.63 4.05
C MET A 40 -3.77 2.84 2.53
N PHE A 41 -2.73 3.43 1.94
CA PHE A 41 -2.63 3.60 0.50
C PHE A 41 -2.50 2.27 -0.24
N GLY A 42 -1.66 1.36 0.25
CA GLY A 42 -1.50 0.02 -0.31
C GLY A 42 -2.80 -0.79 -0.25
N ALA A 43 -3.51 -0.73 0.88
CA ALA A 43 -4.81 -1.38 1.06
C ALA A 43 -5.89 -0.78 0.16
N TYR A 44 -5.93 0.56 0.03
CA TYR A 44 -6.84 1.25 -0.87
C TYR A 44 -6.62 0.81 -2.32
N LYS A 45 -5.38 0.88 -2.82
CA LYS A 45 -5.06 0.47 -4.20
C LYS A 45 -5.31 -1.02 -4.45
N THR A 46 -5.05 -1.87 -3.45
CA THR A 46 -5.38 -3.30 -3.53
C THR A 46 -6.89 -3.50 -3.67
N SER A 47 -7.68 -2.76 -2.89
CA SER A 47 -9.14 -2.84 -2.89
C SER A 47 -9.78 -2.28 -4.16
N THR A 48 -9.25 -1.17 -4.70
CA THR A 48 -9.76 -0.60 -5.97
C THR A 48 -9.30 -1.39 -7.18
N SER A 49 -8.10 -1.99 -7.15
CA SER A 49 -7.62 -2.85 -8.24
C SER A 49 -8.46 -4.12 -8.42
N TRP A 50 -9.21 -4.54 -7.39
CA TRP A 50 -10.23 -5.58 -7.51
C TRP A 50 -11.52 -5.12 -8.18
N LYS A 51 -11.83 -3.81 -8.15
CA LYS A 51 -13.01 -3.20 -8.78
C LYS A 51 -12.78 -2.73 -10.22
N GLU A 52 -11.53 -2.55 -10.64
CA GLU A 52 -11.14 -2.19 -12.01
C GLU A 52 -11.37 -3.22 -13.13
N PRO A 53 -11.70 -4.54 -12.94
CA PRO A 53 -11.87 -5.41 -14.09
C PRO A 53 -13.10 -5.09 -14.96
N GLU A 54 -14.07 -4.32 -14.46
CA GLU A 54 -15.32 -4.02 -15.18
C GLU A 54 -15.31 -2.67 -15.94
N GLU A 55 -14.56 -1.67 -15.48
CA GLU A 55 -14.67 -0.31 -16.01
C GLU A 55 -13.90 -0.13 -17.33
N LYS A 56 -12.82 -0.89 -17.55
CA LYS A 56 -12.00 -0.79 -18.76
C LYS A 56 -12.57 -1.56 -19.98
N SER A 57 -13.69 -2.25 -19.84
CA SER A 57 -14.32 -3.00 -20.95
C SER A 57 -15.46 -2.24 -21.64
N LYS A 58 -15.80 -1.01 -21.20
CA LYS A 58 -16.86 -0.19 -21.80
C LYS A 58 -16.35 0.96 -22.67
N GLU A 59 -15.04 1.06 -22.88
CA GLU A 59 -14.41 2.10 -23.72
C GLU A 59 -13.73 1.52 -24.99
N LEU A 60 -14.15 0.35 -25.48
CA LEU A 60 -13.73 -0.21 -26.77
C LEU A 60 -14.94 -0.57 -27.63
#